data_AF-A0A7Y5Y2M5-F1
#
_entry.id   AF-A0A7Y5Y2M5-F1
#
_cell.length_a   1.000
_cell.length_b   1.000
_cell.length_c   1.000
_cell.angle_alpha   90.00
_cell.angle_beta   90.00
_cell.angle_gamma   90.00
#
_symmetry.space_group_name_H-M   'P 1'
#
loop_
_entity.id
_entity.type
_entity.pdbx_description
1 polymer ?
#
loop_
_entity_poly.entity_id
_entity_poly.type
_entity_poly.pdbx_seq_one_letter_code
_entity_poly.pdbx_strand_id
1 'polypeptide(L)'
;MIIGDTATFAFWYDIHSESNGFCFGPFNIFVNGKTVLRSTEDSFTLNMIAADLDRSLDGQQTVAEVASDYDARELFVAAMESRGYFPATDPEFPSVWWRDDGGKMGQLTDLYIDIVDERRRSPPFGLELSMYSDIGDAGWHFFLFQSQGAEILIYSKDRGRSVFSSVLNHGKVEGVIRDYCKAMKQFFS
;
A
#
# COMPACT_ATOMS: atom_id res chain seq x y z
N MET A 1 -1.44 15.32 -15.02
CA MET A 1 0.00 15.00 -15.20
C MET A 1 0.23 13.49 -15.12
N ILE A 2 1.24 12.94 -15.80
CA ILE A 2 1.66 11.52 -15.71
C ILE A 2 3.14 11.47 -15.34
N ILE A 3 3.50 10.61 -14.38
CA ILE A 3 4.88 10.26 -14.04
C ILE A 3 5.04 8.75 -14.20
N GLY A 4 6.06 8.35 -14.96
CA GLY A 4 6.29 6.95 -15.34
C GLY A 4 5.72 6.60 -16.72
N ASP A 5 5.45 5.31 -16.93
CA ASP A 5 4.90 4.78 -18.17
C ASP A 5 3.72 3.85 -17.86
N THR A 6 2.53 4.22 -18.34
CA THR A 6 1.28 3.48 -18.08
C THR A 6 1.32 2.04 -18.56
N ALA A 7 2.16 1.70 -19.54
CA ALA A 7 2.33 0.33 -20.01
C ALA A 7 3.06 -0.57 -19.01
N THR A 8 3.75 0.02 -18.03
CA THR A 8 4.54 -0.70 -17.01
C THR A 8 4.13 -0.30 -15.59
N PHE A 9 4.51 0.90 -15.16
CA PHE A 9 4.12 1.49 -13.88
C PHE A 9 4.10 3.02 -14.00
N ALA A 10 3.00 3.64 -13.56
CA ALA A 10 2.86 5.09 -13.56
C ALA A 10 1.87 5.59 -12.51
N PHE A 11 2.08 6.84 -12.11
CA PHE A 11 1.06 7.64 -11.45
C PHE A 11 0.49 8.66 -12.44
N TRP A 12 -0.83 8.81 -12.43
CA TRP A 12 -1.49 9.98 -13.00
C TRP A 12 -2.15 10.74 -11.87
N TYR A 13 -2.04 12.05 -11.89
CA TYR A 13 -2.67 12.93 -10.94
C TYR A 13 -2.97 14.26 -11.59
N ASP A 14 -3.88 15.04 -11.04
CA ASP A 14 -4.08 16.43 -11.45
C ASP A 14 -4.32 17.31 -10.24
N ILE A 15 -3.87 18.57 -10.30
CA ILE A 15 -4.07 19.51 -9.19
C ILE A 15 -5.30 20.34 -9.53
N HIS A 16 -6.40 20.06 -8.82
CA HIS A 16 -7.64 20.80 -8.98
C HIS A 16 -7.66 22.06 -8.10
N SER A 17 -7.05 22.01 -6.92
CA SER A 17 -6.98 23.13 -6.00
C SER A 17 -5.77 23.06 -5.08
N GLU A 18 -5.40 24.22 -4.54
CA GLU A 18 -4.33 24.38 -3.55
C GLU A 18 -4.86 25.18 -2.37
N SER A 19 -4.59 24.73 -1.14
CA SER A 19 -5.00 25.44 0.07
C SER A 19 -4.08 25.10 1.24
N ASN A 20 -3.64 26.11 1.99
CA ASN A 20 -2.84 25.95 3.22
C ASN A 20 -1.60 25.04 3.06
N GLY A 21 -0.92 25.09 1.90
CA GLY A 21 0.25 24.24 1.62
C GLY A 21 -0.09 22.80 1.24
N PHE A 22 -1.35 22.50 0.92
CA PHE A 22 -1.79 21.21 0.42
C PHE A 22 -2.27 21.31 -1.02
N CYS A 23 -1.98 20.27 -1.81
CA CYS A 23 -2.44 20.12 -3.18
C CYS A 23 -3.48 19.01 -3.24
N PHE A 24 -4.60 19.33 -3.89
CA PHE A 24 -5.77 18.48 -3.90
C PHE A 24 -6.15 18.10 -5.32
N GLY A 25 -6.52 16.84 -5.51
CA GLY A 25 -7.08 16.39 -6.78
C GLY A 25 -7.02 14.87 -6.93
N PRO A 26 -7.33 14.36 -8.12
CA PRO A 26 -7.40 12.93 -8.35
C PRO A 26 -6.01 12.32 -8.39
N PHE A 27 -5.92 11.05 -8.00
CA PHE A 27 -4.70 10.24 -8.04
C PHE A 27 -5.05 8.84 -8.54
N ASN A 28 -4.33 8.37 -9.54
CA ASN A 28 -4.54 7.06 -10.17
C ASN A 28 -3.22 6.32 -10.31
N ILE A 29 -3.29 5.00 -10.16
CA ILE A 29 -2.13 4.10 -10.29
C ILE A 29 -2.34 3.20 -11.50
N PHE A 30 -1.35 3.13 -12.37
CA PHE A 30 -1.31 2.25 -13.53
C PHE A 30 -0.27 1.16 -13.34
N VAL A 31 -0.65 -0.08 -13.61
CA VAL A 31 0.24 -1.24 -13.61
C VAL A 31 -0.06 -2.07 -14.84
N ASN A 32 0.95 -2.31 -15.68
CA ASN A 32 0.84 -3.12 -16.90
C ASN A 32 -0.34 -2.74 -17.81
N GLY A 33 -0.52 -1.44 -18.06
CA GLY A 33 -1.58 -0.89 -18.91
C GLY A 33 -2.98 -0.85 -18.27
N LYS A 34 -3.13 -1.33 -17.03
CA LYS A 34 -4.40 -1.32 -16.30
C LYS A 34 -4.42 -0.23 -15.25
N THR A 35 -5.54 0.49 -15.15
CA THR A 35 -5.80 1.38 -14.02
C THR A 35 -6.20 0.54 -12.82
N VAL A 36 -5.31 0.46 -11.82
CA VAL A 36 -5.52 -0.31 -10.59
C VAL A 36 -6.33 0.50 -9.60
N LEU A 37 -5.88 1.72 -9.35
CA LEU A 37 -6.60 2.70 -8.54
C LEU A 37 -7.12 3.79 -9.47
N ARG A 38 -8.43 3.96 -9.47
CA ARG A 38 -9.12 5.04 -10.19
C ARG A 38 -9.95 5.82 -9.19
N SER A 39 -9.54 7.05 -8.89
CA SER A 39 -10.44 8.02 -8.29
C SER A 39 -10.45 9.29 -9.12
N THR A 40 -11.53 9.47 -9.86
CA THR A 40 -11.78 10.66 -10.68
C THR A 40 -12.68 11.67 -10.00
N GLU A 41 -13.34 11.29 -8.90
CA GLU A 41 -14.27 12.14 -8.15
C GLU A 41 -13.77 12.49 -6.75
N ASP A 42 -12.84 11.71 -6.18
CA ASP A 42 -12.25 12.03 -4.87
C ASP A 42 -11.06 12.96 -5.02
N SER A 43 -10.97 13.87 -4.06
CA SER A 43 -9.91 14.86 -3.97
C SER A 43 -8.89 14.41 -2.94
N PHE A 44 -7.91 13.64 -3.36
CA PHE A 44 -6.81 13.23 -2.49
C PHE A 44 -5.89 14.41 -2.16
N THR A 45 -5.26 14.33 -0.99
CA THR A 45 -4.17 15.25 -0.63
C THR A 45 -2.87 14.74 -1.24
N LEU A 46 -2.57 15.18 -2.47
CA LEU A 46 -1.51 14.64 -3.33
C LEU A 46 -0.12 14.72 -2.69
N ASN A 47 0.16 15.84 -2.02
CA ASN A 47 1.43 16.03 -1.35
C ASN A 47 1.58 15.18 -0.07
N MET A 48 0.48 14.76 0.57
CA MET A 48 0.52 13.74 1.64
C MET A 48 0.79 12.34 1.10
N ILE A 49 0.23 11.97 -0.05
CA ILE A 49 0.61 10.73 -0.75
C ILE A 49 2.12 10.70 -1.00
N ALA A 50 2.69 11.81 -1.50
CA ALA A 50 4.13 11.89 -1.71
C ALA A 50 4.92 11.76 -0.40
N ALA A 51 4.48 12.41 0.69
CA ALA A 51 5.17 12.33 1.98
C ALA A 51 5.17 10.91 2.56
N ASP A 52 4.07 10.17 2.45
CA ASP A 52 3.98 8.79 2.92
C ASP A 52 4.80 7.82 2.07
N LEU A 53 4.82 8.03 0.75
CA LEU A 53 5.67 7.28 -0.17
C LEU A 53 7.17 7.52 0.09
N ASP A 54 7.58 8.78 0.30
CA ASP A 54 8.97 9.14 0.64
C ASP A 54 9.38 8.45 1.95
N ARG A 55 8.50 8.48 2.98
CA ARG A 55 8.73 7.80 4.27
C ARG A 55 8.82 6.27 4.12
N SER A 56 8.04 5.69 3.20
CA SER A 56 8.09 4.25 2.93
C SER A 56 9.46 3.85 2.38
N LEU A 57 9.99 4.61 1.42
CA LEU A 57 11.30 4.34 0.79
C LEU A 57 12.50 4.61 1.72
N ASP A 58 12.42 5.64 2.56
CA ASP A 58 13.53 6.06 3.45
C ASP A 58 13.44 5.41 4.85
N GLY A 59 12.40 4.60 5.10
CA GLY A 59 12.13 3.97 6.39
C GLY A 59 13.03 2.79 6.73
N GLN A 60 12.76 2.15 7.87
CA GLN A 60 13.45 0.92 8.32
C GLN A 60 12.95 -0.36 7.62
N GLN A 61 12.00 -0.24 6.68
CA GLN A 61 11.50 -1.37 5.91
C GLN A 61 12.51 -1.74 4.83
N THR A 62 12.67 -3.03 4.55
CA THR A 62 13.56 -3.49 3.49
C THR A 62 12.76 -4.15 2.39
N VAL A 63 13.21 -3.95 1.14
CA VAL A 63 12.69 -4.73 0.02
C VAL A 63 13.21 -6.15 0.19
N ALA A 64 12.31 -7.07 0.57
CA ALA A 64 12.68 -8.45 0.82
C ALA A 64 12.95 -9.20 -0.49
N GLU A 65 14.03 -9.98 -0.52
CA GLU A 65 14.35 -10.87 -1.62
C GLU A 65 13.52 -12.17 -1.50
N VAL A 66 12.93 -12.61 -2.60
CA VAL A 66 12.07 -13.79 -2.68
C VAL A 66 12.49 -14.70 -3.83
N ALA A 67 12.18 -15.99 -3.70
CA ALA A 67 12.43 -16.99 -4.73
C ALA A 67 11.67 -16.66 -6.02
N SER A 68 12.16 -17.15 -7.16
CA SER A 68 11.55 -16.86 -8.47
C SER A 68 10.23 -17.59 -8.71
N ASP A 69 9.97 -18.66 -7.97
CA ASP A 69 8.75 -19.48 -7.98
C ASP A 69 7.76 -19.12 -6.85
N TYR A 70 7.84 -17.89 -6.35
CA TYR A 70 7.00 -17.39 -5.26
C TYR A 70 5.49 -17.55 -5.52
N ASP A 71 4.73 -17.78 -4.45
CA ASP A 71 3.29 -17.62 -4.44
C ASP A 71 2.94 -16.17 -4.03
N ALA A 72 2.32 -15.42 -4.96
CA ALA A 72 1.99 -14.02 -4.73
C ALA A 72 1.01 -13.80 -3.56
N ARG A 73 0.07 -14.73 -3.36
CA ARG A 73 -0.92 -14.64 -2.30
C ARG A 73 -0.28 -14.92 -0.95
N GLU A 74 0.60 -15.92 -0.85
CA GLU A 74 1.34 -16.21 0.37
C GLU A 74 2.23 -15.02 0.78
N LEU A 75 2.96 -14.43 -0.18
CA LEU A 75 3.77 -13.23 0.09
C LEU A 75 2.92 -12.05 0.56
N PHE A 76 1.79 -11.80 -0.09
CA PHE A 76 0.88 -10.73 0.30
C PHE A 76 0.35 -10.93 1.73
N VAL A 77 -0.12 -12.14 2.06
CA VAL A 77 -0.63 -12.47 3.40
C VAL A 77 0.47 -12.32 4.45
N ALA A 78 1.67 -12.85 4.18
CA ALA A 78 2.80 -12.71 5.11
C ALA A 78 3.20 -11.24 5.35
N ALA A 79 3.14 -10.40 4.30
CA ALA A 79 3.43 -8.98 4.42
C ALA A 79 2.37 -8.24 5.26
N MET A 80 1.09 -8.56 5.06
CA MET A 80 -0.03 -8.03 5.86
C MET A 80 0.11 -8.43 7.33
N GLU A 81 0.30 -9.71 7.62
CA GLU A 81 0.44 -10.25 8.97
C GLU A 81 1.64 -9.64 9.71
N SER A 82 2.77 -9.48 9.03
CA SER A 82 3.98 -8.89 9.63
C SER A 82 3.80 -7.44 10.09
N ARG A 83 2.77 -6.73 9.59
CA ARG A 83 2.39 -5.37 9.99
C ARG A 83 1.21 -5.35 10.97
N GLY A 84 0.64 -6.51 11.27
CA GLY A 84 -0.58 -6.65 12.05
C GLY A 84 -1.81 -6.10 11.34
N TYR A 85 -1.82 -6.16 10.01
CA TYR A 85 -3.06 -6.05 9.25
C TYR A 85 -3.78 -7.39 9.24
N PHE A 86 -5.09 -7.35 9.07
CA PHE A 86 -5.92 -8.55 8.97
C PHE A 86 -5.99 -9.02 7.50
N PRO A 87 -5.27 -10.07 7.06
CA PRO A 87 -5.45 -10.68 5.74
C PRO A 87 -6.84 -11.31 5.54
N ALA A 88 -7.14 -11.82 4.36
CA ALA A 88 -8.39 -12.51 4.05
C ALA A 88 -8.49 -13.93 4.64
N THR A 89 -7.36 -14.48 5.09
CA THR A 89 -7.27 -15.76 5.83
C THR A 89 -7.79 -15.64 7.25
N ASP A 90 -7.88 -14.41 7.74
CA ASP A 90 -8.30 -14.08 9.09
C ASP A 90 -9.83 -13.97 9.21
N PRO A 91 -10.42 -14.36 10.36
CA PRO A 91 -11.85 -14.26 10.58
C PRO A 91 -12.38 -12.83 10.45
N GLU A 92 -13.57 -12.69 9.88
CA GLU A 92 -14.30 -11.43 9.82
C GLU A 92 -15.27 -11.34 10.99
N PHE A 93 -15.01 -10.41 11.90
CA PHE A 93 -15.89 -10.13 13.02
C PHE A 93 -16.90 -9.03 12.67
N PRO A 94 -18.19 -9.20 12.99
CA PRO A 94 -19.19 -8.14 12.85
C PRO A 94 -18.76 -6.85 13.54
N SER A 95 -19.00 -5.70 12.90
CA SER A 95 -18.63 -4.37 13.43
C SER A 95 -19.15 -4.10 14.84
N VAL A 96 -20.29 -4.70 15.21
CA VAL A 96 -20.90 -4.59 16.53
C VAL A 96 -20.11 -5.31 17.64
N TRP A 97 -19.29 -6.31 17.31
CA TRP A 97 -18.48 -7.03 18.32
C TRP A 97 -17.31 -6.18 18.81
N TRP A 98 -16.75 -5.34 17.95
CA TRP A 98 -15.68 -4.40 18.30
C TRP A 98 -16.12 -3.26 19.23
N ARG A 99 -17.41 -3.21 19.59
CA ARG A 99 -17.99 -2.24 20.54
C ARG A 99 -18.46 -2.89 21.84
N ASP A 100 -18.32 -4.21 21.96
CA ASP A 100 -18.74 -4.98 23.13
C ASP A 100 -17.63 -4.97 24.19
N ASP A 101 -17.51 -3.88 24.93
CA ASP A 101 -16.49 -3.73 25.97
C ASP A 101 -16.81 -4.63 27.18
N GLY A 102 -16.11 -5.75 27.30
CA GLY A 102 -16.16 -6.65 28.47
C GLY A 102 -17.14 -7.82 28.38
N GLY A 103 -17.90 -7.94 27.30
CA GLY A 103 -18.68 -9.14 26.98
C GLY A 103 -17.81 -10.28 26.43
N LYS A 104 -18.40 -11.47 26.23
CA LYS A 104 -17.70 -12.62 25.64
C LYS A 104 -17.17 -12.33 24.23
N MET A 105 -17.82 -11.42 23.49
CA MET A 105 -17.41 -11.07 22.14
C MET A 105 -16.23 -10.09 22.19
N GLY A 106 -16.23 -9.14 23.14
CA GLY A 106 -15.08 -8.30 23.44
C GLY A 106 -13.83 -9.12 23.80
N GLN A 107 -13.97 -10.09 24.71
CA GLN A 107 -12.85 -10.98 25.07
C GLN A 107 -12.31 -11.77 23.86
N LEU A 108 -13.18 -12.14 22.92
CA LEU A 108 -12.76 -12.85 21.71
C LEU A 108 -12.03 -11.92 20.74
N THR A 109 -12.50 -10.69 20.56
CA THR A 109 -11.82 -9.69 19.72
C THR A 109 -10.49 -9.26 20.33
N ASP A 110 -10.39 -9.14 21.65
CA ASP A 110 -9.14 -8.82 22.37
C ASP A 110 -8.11 -9.94 22.20
N LEU A 111 -8.49 -11.19 22.46
CA LEU A 111 -7.62 -12.35 22.23
C LEU A 111 -7.12 -12.40 20.78
N TYR A 112 -7.98 -11.99 19.86
CA TYR A 112 -7.63 -11.98 18.46
C TYR A 112 -6.66 -10.85 18.09
N ILE A 113 -6.79 -9.68 18.71
CA ILE A 113 -5.79 -8.59 18.60
C ILE A 113 -4.44 -9.09 19.12
N ASP A 114 -4.41 -9.80 20.25
CA ASP A 114 -3.16 -10.36 20.79
C ASP A 114 -2.48 -11.32 19.79
N ILE A 115 -3.26 -12.20 19.15
CA ILE A 115 -2.75 -13.11 18.10
C ILE A 115 -2.18 -12.33 16.91
N VAL A 116 -2.81 -11.24 16.51
CA VAL A 116 -2.32 -10.40 15.41
C VAL A 116 -1.05 -9.66 15.80
N ASP A 117 -0.97 -9.19 17.05
CA ASP A 117 0.22 -8.56 17.59
C ASP A 117 1.40 -9.53 17.68
N GLU A 118 1.16 -10.81 18.00
CA GLU A 118 2.20 -11.85 17.98
C GLU A 118 2.79 -12.11 16.59
N ARG A 119 2.03 -11.82 15.51
CA ARG A 119 2.50 -11.97 14.12
C ARG A 119 3.33 -10.78 13.65
N ARG A 120 3.23 -9.61 14.32
CA ARG A 120 3.97 -8.41 13.95
C ARG A 120 5.47 -8.63 14.00
N ARG A 121 6.18 -8.07 13.02
CA ARG A 121 7.64 -8.16 12.92
C ARG A 121 8.25 -6.77 12.83
N SER A 122 9.45 -6.62 13.38
CA SER A 122 10.27 -5.41 13.27
C SER A 122 11.69 -5.80 12.83
N PRO A 123 12.08 -5.54 11.57
CA PRO A 123 11.29 -4.90 10.52
C PRO A 123 10.17 -5.81 9.96
N PRO A 124 9.11 -5.22 9.38
CA PRO A 124 8.06 -5.99 8.71
C PRO A 124 8.59 -6.67 7.43
N PHE A 125 7.88 -7.68 6.94
CA PHE A 125 8.27 -8.44 5.75
C PHE A 125 7.83 -7.75 4.45
N GLY A 126 8.77 -7.55 3.53
CA GLY A 126 8.56 -6.77 2.31
C GLY A 126 8.49 -5.26 2.59
N LEU A 127 8.49 -4.45 1.54
CA LEU A 127 8.31 -3.01 1.64
C LEU A 127 6.87 -2.65 1.30
N GLU A 128 6.15 -1.95 2.17
CA GLU A 128 4.83 -1.41 1.82
C GLU A 128 4.98 -0.03 1.19
N LEU A 129 4.29 0.19 0.09
CA LEU A 129 4.14 1.50 -0.52
C LEU A 129 2.93 2.18 0.12
N SER A 130 3.10 2.65 1.35
CA SER A 130 2.04 3.33 2.08
C SER A 130 1.73 4.65 1.38
N MET A 131 0.47 4.79 0.96
CA MET A 131 -0.06 6.00 0.35
C MET A 131 -1.25 6.41 1.20
N TYR A 132 -1.25 7.63 1.74
CA TYR A 132 -2.35 8.35 2.38
C TYR A 132 -3.51 7.50 2.90
N SER A 133 -3.79 7.54 4.21
CA SER A 133 -4.72 6.65 4.93
C SER A 133 -5.95 6.23 4.15
N ASP A 134 -6.64 7.15 3.46
CA ASP A 134 -7.85 6.89 2.70
C ASP A 134 -7.70 5.77 1.64
N ILE A 135 -6.52 5.62 1.03
CA ILE A 135 -6.24 4.54 0.08
C ILE A 135 -6.16 3.20 0.81
N GLY A 136 -5.46 3.15 1.94
CA GLY A 136 -5.37 1.98 2.81
C GLY A 136 -6.72 1.60 3.43
N ASP A 137 -7.47 2.59 3.92
CA ASP A 137 -8.79 2.44 4.52
C ASP A 137 -9.83 1.95 3.50
N ALA A 138 -9.65 2.28 2.21
CA ALA A 138 -10.41 1.71 1.11
C ALA A 138 -10.02 0.25 0.76
N GLY A 139 -9.05 -0.31 1.47
CA GLY A 139 -8.60 -1.69 1.42
C GLY A 139 -7.38 -1.94 0.54
N TRP A 140 -6.80 -0.92 -0.09
CA TRP A 140 -5.65 -1.09 -0.98
C TRP A 140 -4.33 -1.20 -0.23
N HIS A 141 -3.62 -2.29 -0.45
CA HIS A 141 -2.23 -2.45 -0.02
C HIS A 141 -1.35 -2.84 -1.20
N PHE A 142 -0.15 -2.27 -1.24
CA PHE A 142 0.86 -2.47 -2.27
C PHE A 142 2.19 -2.81 -1.60
N PHE A 143 2.74 -3.98 -1.93
CA PHE A 143 4.02 -4.45 -1.39
C PHE A 143 5.03 -4.64 -2.52
N LEU A 144 6.26 -4.21 -2.27
CA LEU A 144 7.40 -4.37 -3.15
C LEU A 144 8.34 -5.45 -2.59
N PHE A 145 8.72 -6.37 -3.46
CA PHE A 145 9.72 -7.41 -3.23
C PHE A 145 10.77 -7.38 -4.36
N GLN A 146 11.85 -8.13 -4.18
CA GLN A 146 12.87 -8.33 -5.21
C GLN A 146 13.03 -9.81 -5.54
N SER A 147 13.30 -10.12 -6.80
CA SER A 147 13.73 -11.46 -7.20
C SER A 147 14.65 -11.36 -8.41
N GLN A 148 15.86 -11.92 -8.31
CA GLN A 148 16.84 -12.07 -9.40
C GLN A 148 16.92 -10.87 -10.38
N GLY A 149 17.16 -9.66 -9.87
CA GLY A 149 17.32 -8.46 -10.70
C GLY A 149 16.03 -7.82 -11.20
N ALA A 150 14.87 -8.26 -10.70
CA ALA A 150 13.56 -7.66 -10.92
C ALA A 150 12.93 -7.19 -9.61
N GLU A 151 12.02 -6.23 -9.72
CA GLU A 151 11.09 -5.84 -8.67
C GLU A 151 9.76 -6.54 -8.88
N ILE A 152 9.14 -6.98 -7.79
CA ILE A 152 7.82 -7.60 -7.80
C ILE A 152 6.88 -6.70 -7.01
N LEU A 153 5.91 -6.10 -7.71
CA LEU A 153 4.83 -5.35 -7.09
C LEU A 153 3.64 -6.28 -6.89
N ILE A 154 3.27 -6.53 -5.64
CA ILE A 154 2.11 -7.32 -5.26
C ILE A 154 1.08 -6.43 -4.59
N TYR A 155 -0.18 -6.52 -5.00
CA TYR A 155 -1.22 -5.65 -4.46
C TYR A 155 -2.59 -6.31 -4.44
N SER A 156 -3.44 -5.83 -3.55
CA SER A 156 -4.83 -6.27 -3.39
C SER A 156 -5.67 -5.18 -2.75
N LYS A 157 -6.97 -5.15 -3.08
CA LYS A 157 -7.99 -4.29 -2.45
C LYS A 157 -8.80 -5.01 -1.37
N ASP A 158 -8.81 -6.33 -1.38
CA ASP A 158 -9.77 -7.16 -0.64
C ASP A 158 -9.07 -8.06 0.38
N ARG A 159 -8.05 -7.51 1.06
CA ARG A 159 -7.25 -8.18 2.10
C ARG A 159 -6.52 -9.45 1.60
N GLY A 160 -6.41 -9.65 0.30
CA GLY A 160 -5.73 -10.78 -0.32
C GLY A 160 -6.66 -11.91 -0.78
N ARG A 161 -7.97 -11.63 -0.96
CA ARG A 161 -8.87 -12.58 -1.66
C ARG A 161 -8.50 -12.63 -3.15
N SER A 162 -8.22 -11.46 -3.74
CA SER A 162 -7.78 -11.28 -5.12
C SER A 162 -6.43 -10.57 -5.14
N VAL A 163 -5.36 -11.34 -5.30
CA VAL A 163 -3.99 -10.81 -5.32
C VAL A 163 -3.49 -10.68 -6.75
N PHE A 164 -2.94 -9.52 -7.06
CA PHE A 164 -2.30 -9.23 -8.33
C PHE A 164 -0.79 -9.11 -8.12
N SER A 165 -0.01 -9.64 -9.07
CA SER A 165 1.45 -9.51 -9.09
C SER A 165 1.89 -8.93 -10.42
N SER A 166 2.96 -8.14 -10.39
CA SER A 166 3.59 -7.58 -11.58
C SER A 166 5.10 -7.57 -11.39
N VAL A 167 5.79 -8.25 -12.30
CA VAL A 167 7.25 -8.25 -12.37
C VAL A 167 7.69 -7.06 -13.22
N LEU A 168 8.55 -6.23 -12.66
CA LEU A 168 9.02 -4.97 -13.23
C LEU A 168 10.55 -4.95 -13.21
N ASN A 169 11.15 -4.13 -14.06
CA ASN A 169 12.60 -3.91 -14.01
C ASN A 169 12.99 -3.30 -12.67
N HIS A 170 14.17 -3.68 -12.17
CA HIS A 170 14.71 -3.12 -10.93
C HIS A 170 14.77 -1.57 -10.97
N GLY A 171 14.39 -0.93 -9.86
CA GLY A 171 14.33 0.51 -9.69
C GLY A 171 13.15 1.19 -10.40
N LYS A 172 12.28 0.45 -11.11
CA LYS A 172 11.18 1.06 -11.88
C LYS A 172 10.14 1.69 -10.96
N VAL A 173 9.75 0.99 -9.91
CA VAL A 173 8.72 1.48 -8.97
C VAL A 173 9.29 2.64 -8.16
N GLU A 174 10.48 2.44 -7.59
CA GLU A 174 11.17 3.46 -6.80
C GLU A 174 11.41 4.75 -7.62
N GLY A 175 11.86 4.64 -8.87
CA GLY A 175 12.11 5.80 -9.73
C GLY A 175 10.85 6.64 -9.96
N VAL A 176 9.71 6.01 -10.27
CA VAL A 176 8.43 6.70 -10.45
C VAL A 176 7.98 7.39 -9.16
N ILE A 177 8.15 6.72 -8.02
CA ILE A 177 7.83 7.31 -6.71
C ILE A 177 8.72 8.52 -6.44
N ARG A 178 10.04 8.42 -6.61
CA ARG A 178 10.97 9.52 -6.36
C ARG A 178 10.69 10.73 -7.27
N ASP A 179 10.37 10.50 -8.54
CA ASP A 179 9.97 11.56 -9.46
C ASP A 179 8.66 12.24 -9.02
N TYR A 180 7.68 11.46 -8.57
CA TYR A 180 6.44 12.00 -8.01
C TYR A 180 6.68 12.82 -6.74
N CYS A 181 7.45 12.29 -5.79
CA CYS A 181 7.82 13.02 -4.57
C CYS A 181 8.56 14.33 -4.90
N LYS A 182 9.47 14.30 -5.87
CA LYS A 182 10.18 15.51 -6.35
C LYS A 182 9.24 16.53 -6.96
N ALA A 183 8.24 16.10 -7.74
CA ALA A 183 7.23 16.98 -8.29
C ALA A 183 6.38 17.62 -7.19
N MET A 184 5.96 16.84 -6.19
CA MET A 184 5.15 17.35 -5.06
C MET A 184 5.94 18.25 -4.11
N LYS A 185 7.25 18.04 -3.95
CA LYS A 185 8.15 18.90 -3.14
C LYS A 185 8.13 20.38 -3.57
N GLN A 186 7.78 20.68 -4.82
CA GLN A 186 7.65 22.06 -5.32
C GLN A 186 6.49 22.84 -4.69
N PHE A 187 5.54 22.16 -4.06
CA PHE A 187 4.35 22.77 -3.47
C PHE A 187 4.40 22.86 -1.93
N PHE A 188 5.50 22.41 -1.32
CA PHE A 188 5.75 22.54 0.12
C PHE A 188 6.49 23.84 0.50
N SER A 189 6.85 24.67 -0.49
CA SER A 189 7.65 25.90 -0.33
C SER A 189 6.81 27.16 -0.18
#